data_AF-U6LUJ3-F1
#
_entry.id   AF-U6LUJ3-F1
#
_cell.length_a   1.000
_cell.length_b   1.000
_cell.length_c   1.000
_cell.angle_alpha   90.00
_cell.angle_beta   90.00
_cell.angle_gamma   90.00
#
_symmetry.space_group_name_H-M   'P 1'
#
loop_
_entity.id
_entity.type
_entity.pdbx_description
1 polymer ?
#
loop_
_entity_poly.entity_id
_entity_poly.type
_entity_poly.pdbx_seq_one_letter_code
_entity_poly.pdbx_strand_id
1 'polypeptide(L)'
;MSTAQELSAVRKQYMQQTAEVAKLSEQYGAIRASSDSAAVELQAARKQLSMAKAEAELAMSDRIDLMKENSHLRQEFTQAMAHIASLQQDMGKLCAVQKDFEEAHASLERCRHMHAIDREQILRLEEELKAFAEKEKHSLLIQREADLAKRQNAQLLKELQDAQEALKAFQEVTERNCWLEDERKRLLAFEIECDRMRARLVLEETRIKEINEKHAEAMLQLNRTLADEKALKHELERQANEIAMLATDLRSANQREAEKAEQLRIAVEEARRFEMEAQRRLEDIARLEAENAKITKELECYSRKHFEDLTESLAEKQKLKVELDAAAEYSSRLSMELELMKESSLRQKEELRNSREETTALSNKVQELMRQADINKLEATLEALRQELMHKNSNEKEVLSRMKLQLQEAEQQHEGAVAKKKQLRTQLMEATRALHLTRDLAEKCATLETKLEEMKRYHDIEAAKRQRDNLEVRRQQQELASCRKLLQSLQLTQRELEECCRKKDAELIACKAQAERESIERAETEAAWARTIEEQVQQRVSVLEKDFALRIAKYATLTVLGSKNGIMNVGVFCVLAPLRIRKKVAERAEYNHLLDELLAAGKFPLCAALAVV
;
A
#
# COMPACT_ATOMS: atom_id res chain seq x y z
N MET A 1 -141.61 93.28 -211.96
CA MET A 1 -142.55 92.49 -211.14
C MET A 1 -141.87 91.17 -210.77
N SER A 2 -142.32 90.49 -209.69
CA SER A 2 -142.07 89.06 -209.44
C SER A 2 -140.62 88.54 -209.43
N THR A 3 -139.68 89.22 -208.76
CA THR A 3 -138.32 88.69 -208.47
C THR A 3 -137.90 88.81 -206.99
N ALA A 4 -138.81 89.25 -206.11
CA ALA A 4 -138.50 89.56 -204.71
C ALA A 4 -138.56 88.37 -203.73
N GLN A 5 -139.02 87.19 -204.16
CA GLN A 5 -139.28 86.06 -203.26
C GLN A 5 -138.16 85.01 -203.24
N GLU A 6 -137.43 84.78 -204.33
CA GLU A 6 -136.45 83.68 -204.43
C GLU A 6 -135.15 83.96 -203.64
N LEU A 7 -134.65 85.20 -203.68
CA LEU A 7 -133.47 85.61 -202.89
C LEU A 7 -133.70 85.54 -201.36
N SER A 8 -134.95 85.48 -200.92
CA SER A 8 -135.29 85.30 -199.49
C SER A 8 -134.99 83.87 -199.01
N ALA A 9 -135.17 82.86 -199.88
CA ALA A 9 -134.97 81.45 -199.53
C ALA A 9 -133.49 81.12 -199.31
N VAL A 10 -132.62 81.51 -200.25
CA VAL A 10 -131.16 81.29 -200.19
C VAL A 10 -130.56 81.88 -198.90
N ARG A 11 -131.01 83.08 -198.53
CA ARG A 11 -130.55 83.79 -197.34
C ARG A 11 -130.90 83.07 -196.02
N LYS A 12 -131.94 82.23 -196.02
CA LYS A 12 -132.38 81.46 -194.85
C LYS A 12 -131.60 80.15 -194.68
N GLN A 13 -131.29 79.48 -195.79
CA GLN A 13 -130.57 78.19 -195.79
C GLN A 13 -129.09 78.35 -195.38
N TYR A 14 -128.42 79.39 -195.87
CA TYR A 14 -127.01 79.69 -195.52
C TYR A 14 -126.82 79.99 -194.01
N MET A 15 -127.80 80.67 -193.40
CA MET A 15 -127.81 80.97 -191.97
C MET A 15 -127.87 79.71 -191.10
N GLN A 16 -128.60 78.66 -191.51
CA GLN A 16 -128.68 77.41 -190.75
C GLN A 16 -127.37 76.60 -190.81
N GLN A 17 -126.77 76.45 -191.99
CA GLN A 17 -125.49 75.74 -192.13
C GLN A 17 -124.34 76.40 -191.35
N THR A 18 -124.33 77.74 -191.29
CA THR A 18 -123.34 78.49 -190.51
C THR A 18 -123.44 78.20 -188.99
N ALA A 19 -124.65 77.96 -188.48
CA ALA A 19 -124.88 77.70 -187.05
C ALA A 19 -124.43 76.30 -186.61
N GLU A 20 -124.53 75.28 -187.47
CA GLU A 20 -124.10 73.91 -187.14
C GLU A 20 -122.57 73.78 -187.06
N VAL A 21 -121.84 74.47 -187.95
CA VAL A 21 -120.36 74.50 -187.92
C VAL A 21 -119.84 75.13 -186.61
N ALA A 22 -120.45 76.21 -186.14
CA ALA A 22 -120.09 76.83 -184.87
C ALA A 22 -120.27 75.84 -183.69
N LYS A 23 -121.39 75.10 -183.68
CA LYS A 23 -121.75 74.16 -182.61
C LYS A 23 -120.81 72.95 -182.53
N LEU A 24 -120.34 72.45 -183.68
CA LEU A 24 -119.35 71.37 -183.73
C LEU A 24 -117.95 71.85 -183.28
N SER A 25 -117.57 73.08 -183.63
CA SER A 25 -116.30 73.68 -183.18
C SER A 25 -116.23 73.80 -181.65
N GLU A 26 -117.32 74.26 -181.03
CA GLU A 26 -117.43 74.42 -179.58
C GLU A 26 -117.32 73.07 -178.83
N GLN A 27 -117.98 72.01 -179.34
CA GLN A 27 -117.86 70.66 -178.79
C GLN A 27 -116.43 70.10 -178.91
N TYR A 28 -115.74 70.34 -180.02
CA TYR A 28 -114.35 69.88 -180.22
C TYR A 28 -113.37 70.57 -179.27
N GLY A 29 -113.61 71.86 -178.96
CA GLY A 29 -112.84 72.60 -177.96
C GLY A 29 -112.95 72.01 -176.55
N ALA A 30 -114.16 71.66 -176.12
CA ALA A 30 -114.42 71.09 -174.79
C ALA A 30 -113.72 69.72 -174.59
N ILE A 31 -113.76 68.84 -175.59
CA ILE A 31 -113.11 67.52 -175.53
C ILE A 31 -111.59 67.66 -175.38
N ARG A 32 -110.97 68.62 -176.10
CA ARG A 32 -109.53 68.86 -176.03
C ARG A 32 -109.08 69.30 -174.64
N ALA A 33 -109.78 70.27 -174.05
CA ALA A 33 -109.49 70.75 -172.69
C ALA A 33 -109.60 69.63 -171.63
N SER A 34 -110.56 68.71 -171.77
CA SER A 34 -110.68 67.54 -170.89
C SER A 34 -109.50 66.57 -171.03
N SER A 35 -109.04 66.30 -172.26
CA SER A 35 -107.87 65.46 -172.52
C SER A 35 -106.59 66.05 -171.93
N ASP A 36 -106.38 67.36 -172.08
CA ASP A 36 -105.20 68.05 -171.60
C ASP A 36 -105.16 68.08 -170.05
N SER A 37 -106.32 68.24 -169.38
CA SER A 37 -106.42 68.14 -167.91
C SER A 37 -106.05 66.75 -167.39
N ALA A 38 -106.59 65.69 -168.01
CA ALA A 38 -106.31 64.32 -167.61
C ALA A 38 -104.82 63.93 -167.77
N ALA A 39 -104.14 64.50 -168.78
CA ALA A 39 -102.70 64.31 -168.96
C ALA A 39 -101.88 64.96 -167.83
N VAL A 40 -102.25 66.15 -167.37
CA VAL A 40 -101.60 66.86 -166.25
C VAL A 40 -101.79 66.10 -164.94
N GLU A 41 -103.01 65.62 -164.66
CA GLU A 41 -103.30 64.82 -163.45
C GLU A 41 -102.48 63.51 -163.40
N LEU A 42 -102.40 62.80 -164.53
CA LEU A 42 -101.63 61.56 -164.62
C LEU A 42 -100.12 61.80 -164.48
N GLN A 43 -99.61 62.94 -164.96
CA GLN A 43 -98.22 63.35 -164.74
C GLN A 43 -97.95 63.72 -163.26
N ALA A 44 -98.90 64.39 -162.59
CA ALA A 44 -98.81 64.71 -161.17
C ALA A 44 -98.80 63.45 -160.29
N ALA A 45 -99.69 62.48 -160.56
CA ALA A 45 -99.76 61.20 -159.86
C ALA A 45 -98.46 60.39 -160.02
N ARG A 46 -97.85 60.36 -161.21
CA ARG A 46 -96.54 59.74 -161.45
C ARG A 46 -95.43 60.41 -160.63
N LYS A 47 -95.45 61.74 -160.48
CA LYS A 47 -94.48 62.47 -159.65
C LYS A 47 -94.63 62.13 -158.16
N GLN A 48 -95.86 62.08 -157.65
CA GLN A 48 -96.15 61.68 -156.27
C GLN A 48 -95.68 60.25 -155.98
N LEU A 49 -95.96 59.29 -156.86
CA LEU A 49 -95.50 57.91 -156.73
C LEU A 49 -93.96 57.82 -156.70
N SER A 50 -93.28 58.62 -157.52
CA SER A 50 -91.81 58.67 -157.52
C SER A 50 -91.22 59.26 -156.24
N MET A 51 -91.89 60.25 -155.62
CA MET A 51 -91.47 60.81 -154.33
C MET A 51 -91.69 59.81 -153.19
N ALA A 52 -92.88 59.21 -153.10
CA ALA A 52 -93.19 58.20 -152.08
C ALA A 52 -92.25 56.98 -152.15
N LYS A 53 -91.79 56.58 -153.35
CA LYS A 53 -90.79 55.53 -153.51
C LYS A 53 -89.41 55.94 -152.99
N ALA A 54 -88.97 57.17 -153.26
CA ALA A 54 -87.70 57.69 -152.74
C ALA A 54 -87.74 57.85 -151.21
N GLU A 55 -88.84 58.35 -150.66
CA GLU A 55 -89.07 58.45 -149.21
C GLU A 55 -89.05 57.07 -148.52
N ALA A 56 -89.66 56.05 -149.15
CA ALA A 56 -89.61 54.68 -148.64
C ALA A 56 -88.20 54.05 -148.71
N GLU A 57 -87.42 54.32 -149.75
CA GLU A 57 -86.03 53.88 -149.87
C GLU A 57 -85.11 54.55 -148.84
N LEU A 58 -85.33 55.84 -148.58
CA LEU A 58 -84.59 56.60 -147.56
C LEU A 58 -84.92 56.10 -146.14
N ALA A 59 -86.22 55.90 -145.83
CA ALA A 59 -86.66 55.31 -144.57
C ALA A 59 -86.19 53.85 -144.36
N MET A 60 -85.95 53.08 -145.44
CA MET A 60 -85.27 51.79 -145.33
C MET A 60 -83.78 51.93 -145.00
N SER A 61 -83.09 52.94 -145.55
CA SER A 61 -81.69 53.23 -145.21
C SER A 61 -81.55 53.63 -143.74
N ASP A 62 -82.35 54.60 -143.28
CA ASP A 62 -82.37 55.06 -141.89
C ASP A 62 -82.63 53.90 -140.92
N ARG A 63 -83.58 53.01 -141.26
CA ARG A 63 -83.84 51.80 -140.49
C ARG A 63 -82.66 50.83 -140.48
N ILE A 64 -81.93 50.68 -141.58
CA ILE A 64 -80.74 49.82 -141.66
C ILE A 64 -79.62 50.39 -140.77
N ASP A 65 -79.39 51.70 -140.81
CA ASP A 65 -78.34 52.34 -140.03
C ASP A 65 -78.67 52.38 -138.53
N LEU A 66 -79.92 52.64 -138.15
CA LEU A 66 -80.40 52.47 -136.77
C LEU A 66 -80.28 51.03 -136.27
N MET A 67 -80.44 50.01 -137.13
CA MET A 67 -80.19 48.62 -136.75
C MET A 67 -78.69 48.31 -136.56
N LYS A 68 -77.80 48.91 -137.36
CA LYS A 68 -76.34 48.82 -137.15
C LYS A 68 -75.94 49.47 -135.83
N GLU A 69 -76.42 50.68 -135.56
CA GLU A 69 -76.16 51.41 -134.32
C GLU A 69 -76.70 50.65 -133.10
N ASN A 70 -77.93 50.12 -133.16
CA ASN A 70 -78.47 49.31 -132.07
C ASN A 70 -77.67 48.01 -131.86
N SER A 71 -77.14 47.41 -132.93
CA SER A 71 -76.24 46.25 -132.83
C SER A 71 -74.89 46.61 -132.21
N HIS A 72 -74.33 47.77 -132.56
CA HIS A 72 -73.06 48.26 -132.02
C HIS A 72 -73.19 48.61 -130.53
N LEU A 73 -74.22 49.37 -130.13
CA LEU A 73 -74.51 49.69 -128.74
C LEU A 73 -74.77 48.44 -127.88
N ARG A 74 -75.42 47.40 -128.44
CA ARG A 74 -75.55 46.09 -127.77
C ARG A 74 -74.20 45.40 -127.58
N GLN A 75 -73.31 45.46 -128.58
CA GLN A 75 -71.97 44.90 -128.50
C GLN A 75 -71.12 45.62 -127.45
N GLU A 76 -71.12 46.96 -127.45
CA GLU A 76 -70.43 47.79 -126.45
C GLU A 76 -70.98 47.55 -125.04
N PHE A 77 -72.31 47.50 -124.88
CA PHE A 77 -72.93 47.16 -123.60
C PHE A 77 -72.53 45.75 -123.11
N THR A 78 -72.46 44.78 -124.02
CA THR A 78 -72.02 43.41 -123.69
C THR A 78 -70.53 43.38 -123.28
N GLN A 79 -69.67 44.15 -123.96
CA GLN A 79 -68.26 44.29 -123.60
C GLN A 79 -68.07 45.02 -122.27
N ALA A 80 -68.83 46.09 -122.01
CA ALA A 80 -68.81 46.83 -120.75
C ALA A 80 -69.27 45.94 -119.58
N MET A 81 -70.35 45.17 -119.76
CA MET A 81 -70.82 44.21 -118.75
C MET A 81 -69.81 43.08 -118.50
N ALA A 82 -69.12 42.59 -119.54
CA ALA A 82 -68.05 41.60 -119.38
C ALA A 82 -66.83 42.19 -118.63
N HIS A 83 -66.47 43.44 -118.90
CA HIS A 83 -65.40 44.16 -118.19
C HIS A 83 -65.76 44.41 -116.73
N ILE A 84 -67.01 44.80 -116.43
CA ILE A 84 -67.53 44.93 -115.06
C ILE A 84 -67.48 43.58 -114.33
N ALA A 85 -67.85 42.48 -114.99
CA ALA A 85 -67.76 41.13 -114.41
C ALA A 85 -66.30 40.72 -114.11
N SER A 86 -65.35 41.07 -114.97
CA SER A 86 -63.91 40.85 -114.70
C SER A 86 -63.46 41.66 -113.49
N LEU A 87 -63.77 42.96 -113.43
CA LEU A 87 -63.43 43.82 -112.28
C LEU A 87 -64.06 43.32 -110.98
N GLN A 88 -65.29 42.80 -111.01
CA GLN A 88 -65.93 42.16 -109.85
C GLN A 88 -65.19 40.88 -109.42
N GLN A 89 -64.74 40.06 -110.38
CA GLN A 89 -63.92 38.88 -110.09
C GLN A 89 -62.55 39.28 -109.48
N ASP A 90 -61.93 40.33 -109.99
CA ASP A 90 -60.63 40.82 -109.53
C ASP A 90 -60.72 41.52 -108.16
N MET A 91 -61.80 42.26 -107.87
CA MET A 91 -62.11 42.68 -106.50
C MET A 91 -62.29 41.48 -105.56
N GLY A 92 -62.97 40.41 -106.01
CA GLY A 92 -63.09 39.17 -105.22
C GLY A 92 -61.74 38.54 -104.88
N LYS A 93 -60.79 38.53 -105.82
CA LYS A 93 -59.40 38.10 -105.58
C LYS A 93 -58.68 39.03 -104.59
N LEU A 94 -58.83 40.34 -104.73
CA LEU A 94 -58.22 41.32 -103.83
C LEU A 94 -58.77 41.23 -102.39
N CYS A 95 -60.06 41.00 -102.20
CA CYS A 95 -60.65 40.77 -100.89
C CYS A 95 -60.15 39.46 -100.24
N ALA A 96 -59.91 38.40 -101.02
CA ALA A 96 -59.28 37.18 -100.52
C ALA A 96 -57.84 37.45 -100.07
N VAL A 97 -57.03 38.09 -100.91
CA VAL A 97 -55.63 38.46 -100.58
C VAL A 97 -55.56 39.40 -99.38
N GLN A 98 -56.50 40.35 -99.23
CA GLN A 98 -56.59 41.20 -98.03
C GLN A 98 -56.82 40.36 -96.77
N LYS A 99 -57.76 39.40 -96.81
CA LYS A 99 -58.02 38.49 -95.69
C LYS A 99 -56.81 37.61 -95.36
N ASP A 100 -56.08 37.15 -96.37
CA ASP A 100 -54.83 36.39 -96.16
C ASP A 100 -53.75 37.26 -95.48
N PHE A 101 -53.64 38.55 -95.84
CA PHE A 101 -52.77 39.51 -95.15
C PHE A 101 -53.21 39.80 -93.72
N GLU A 102 -54.52 39.92 -93.45
CA GLU A 102 -55.07 40.13 -92.11
C GLU A 102 -54.82 38.91 -91.21
N GLU A 103 -55.00 37.69 -91.72
CA GLU A 103 -54.68 36.45 -90.99
C GLU A 103 -53.17 36.28 -90.78
N ALA A 104 -52.34 36.61 -91.77
CA ALA A 104 -50.89 36.62 -91.63
C ALA A 104 -50.42 37.62 -90.58
N HIS A 105 -50.95 38.85 -90.57
CA HIS A 105 -50.66 39.88 -89.57
C HIS A 105 -51.08 39.42 -88.17
N ALA A 106 -52.29 38.87 -88.01
CA ALA A 106 -52.74 38.31 -86.74
C ALA A 106 -51.85 37.15 -86.25
N SER A 107 -51.32 36.33 -87.17
CA SER A 107 -50.33 35.29 -86.82
C SER A 107 -48.98 35.86 -86.40
N LEU A 108 -48.53 36.93 -87.05
CA LEU A 108 -47.29 37.63 -86.73
C LEU A 108 -47.36 38.28 -85.32
N GLU A 109 -48.50 38.87 -84.96
CA GLU A 109 -48.75 39.40 -83.61
C GLU A 109 -48.80 38.28 -82.55
N ARG A 110 -49.41 37.12 -82.85
CA ARG A 110 -49.34 35.95 -81.95
C ARG A 110 -47.89 35.49 -81.72
N CYS A 111 -47.07 35.47 -82.77
CA CYS A 111 -45.64 35.12 -82.65
C CYS A 111 -44.85 36.18 -81.86
N ARG A 112 -45.13 37.48 -82.05
CA ARG A 112 -44.53 38.57 -81.26
C ARG A 112 -44.86 38.45 -79.78
N HIS A 113 -46.13 38.16 -79.45
CA HIS A 113 -46.57 37.98 -78.07
C HIS A 113 -45.94 36.73 -77.43
N MET A 114 -45.86 35.62 -78.16
CA MET A 114 -45.20 34.40 -77.68
C MET A 114 -43.72 34.62 -77.42
N HIS A 115 -42.98 35.25 -78.34
CA HIS A 115 -41.58 35.62 -78.11
C HIS A 115 -41.35 36.60 -76.95
N ALA A 116 -42.31 37.46 -76.63
CA ALA A 116 -42.24 38.30 -75.43
C ALA A 116 -42.35 37.45 -74.14
N ILE A 117 -43.28 36.49 -74.12
CA ILE A 117 -43.43 35.53 -73.01
C ILE A 117 -42.17 34.66 -72.87
N ASP A 118 -41.65 34.10 -73.96
CA ASP A 118 -40.43 33.29 -73.97
C ASP A 118 -39.24 34.08 -73.40
N ARG A 119 -39.10 35.35 -73.80
CA ARG A 119 -38.03 36.24 -73.34
C ARG A 119 -38.15 36.58 -71.85
N GLU A 120 -39.36 36.77 -71.34
CA GLU A 120 -39.58 36.92 -69.90
C GLU A 120 -39.24 35.62 -69.14
N GLN A 121 -39.60 34.45 -69.66
CA GLN A 121 -39.25 33.18 -69.02
C GLN A 121 -37.74 32.95 -68.98
N ILE A 122 -37.03 33.23 -70.08
CA ILE A 122 -35.56 33.16 -70.14
C ILE A 122 -34.92 34.08 -69.09
N LEU A 123 -35.37 35.34 -68.97
CA LEU A 123 -34.83 36.27 -67.97
C LEU A 123 -35.04 35.78 -66.54
N ARG A 124 -36.22 35.24 -66.21
CA ARG A 124 -36.51 34.65 -64.88
C ARG A 124 -35.62 33.45 -64.61
N LEU A 125 -35.42 32.56 -65.58
CA LEU A 125 -34.53 31.41 -65.46
C LEU A 125 -33.06 31.82 -65.30
N GLU A 126 -32.61 32.89 -65.96
CA GLU A 126 -31.28 33.45 -65.72
C GLU A 126 -31.11 34.02 -64.30
N GLU A 127 -32.15 34.65 -63.74
CA GLU A 127 -32.15 35.15 -62.36
C GLU A 127 -32.15 33.99 -61.34
N GLU A 128 -32.94 32.94 -61.57
CA GLU A 128 -32.92 31.72 -60.78
C GLU A 128 -31.55 31.02 -60.81
N LEU A 129 -30.91 30.93 -61.99
CA LEU A 129 -29.56 30.37 -62.13
C LEU A 129 -28.50 31.21 -61.39
N LYS A 130 -28.59 32.54 -61.43
CA LYS A 130 -27.71 33.44 -60.64
C LYS A 130 -27.89 33.17 -59.13
N ALA A 131 -29.14 33.08 -58.66
CA ALA A 131 -29.46 32.78 -57.26
C ALA A 131 -29.01 31.36 -56.84
N PHE A 132 -29.03 30.37 -57.75
CA PHE A 132 -28.46 29.04 -57.49
C PHE A 132 -26.94 29.08 -57.35
N ALA A 133 -26.23 29.79 -58.23
CA ALA A 133 -24.77 29.95 -58.14
C ALA A 133 -24.33 30.70 -56.86
N GLU A 134 -25.17 31.60 -56.33
CA GLU A 134 -24.94 32.23 -55.03
C GLU A 134 -25.18 31.27 -53.86
N LYS A 135 -26.24 30.45 -53.90
CA LYS A 135 -26.47 29.39 -52.90
C LYS A 135 -25.34 28.34 -52.89
N GLU A 136 -24.79 27.99 -54.05
CA GLU A 136 -23.64 27.09 -54.16
C GLU A 136 -22.40 27.68 -53.48
N LYS A 137 -22.08 28.97 -53.71
CA LYS A 137 -21.00 29.67 -52.99
C LYS A 137 -21.20 29.65 -51.48
N HIS A 138 -22.43 29.86 -50.98
CA HIS A 138 -22.74 29.78 -49.55
C HIS A 138 -22.56 28.36 -49.01
N SER A 139 -22.99 27.32 -49.74
CA SER A 139 -22.77 25.91 -49.39
C SER A 139 -21.27 25.58 -49.28
N LEU A 140 -20.46 26.06 -50.22
CA LEU A 140 -18.99 25.90 -50.20
C LEU A 140 -18.31 26.64 -49.03
N LEU A 141 -18.86 27.77 -48.57
CA LEU A 141 -18.39 28.45 -47.36
C LEU A 141 -18.75 27.65 -46.10
N ILE A 142 -20.00 27.23 -45.96
CA ILE A 142 -20.47 26.39 -44.83
C ILE A 142 -19.67 25.09 -44.74
N GLN A 143 -19.36 24.45 -45.87
CA GLN A 143 -18.51 23.26 -45.90
C GLN A 143 -17.09 23.53 -45.39
N ARG A 144 -16.49 24.67 -45.76
CA ARG A 144 -15.16 25.06 -45.27
C ARG A 144 -15.16 25.36 -43.77
N GLU A 145 -16.19 26.02 -43.26
CA GLU A 145 -16.36 26.28 -41.82
C GLU A 145 -16.57 24.97 -41.05
N ALA A 146 -17.39 24.05 -41.56
CA ALA A 146 -17.57 22.72 -40.98
C ALA A 146 -16.27 21.91 -40.96
N ASP A 147 -15.44 21.98 -42.00
CA ASP A 147 -14.15 21.30 -42.06
C ASP A 147 -13.07 21.96 -41.18
N LEU A 148 -13.14 23.28 -40.96
CA LEU A 148 -12.34 23.97 -39.94
C LEU A 148 -12.75 23.53 -38.52
N ALA A 149 -14.05 23.52 -38.23
CA ALA A 149 -14.59 23.07 -36.94
C ALA A 149 -14.23 21.60 -36.64
N LYS A 150 -14.26 20.71 -37.65
CA LYS A 150 -13.77 19.31 -37.51
C LYS A 150 -12.29 19.26 -37.12
N ARG A 151 -11.43 20.09 -37.73
CA ARG A 151 -9.99 20.14 -37.41
C ARG A 151 -9.75 20.67 -35.99
N GLN A 152 -10.45 21.73 -35.60
CA GLN A 152 -10.38 22.27 -34.24
C GLN A 152 -10.85 21.25 -33.20
N ASN A 153 -11.97 20.56 -33.45
CA ASN A 153 -12.48 19.52 -32.56
C ASN A 153 -11.52 18.31 -32.47
N ALA A 154 -10.93 17.88 -33.60
CA ALA A 154 -9.90 16.83 -33.60
C ALA A 154 -8.64 17.22 -32.81
N GLN A 155 -8.23 18.50 -32.86
CA GLN A 155 -7.13 19.01 -32.04
C GLN A 155 -7.50 19.06 -30.55
N LEU A 156 -8.67 19.58 -30.19
CA LEU A 156 -9.15 19.61 -28.80
C LEU A 156 -9.32 18.21 -28.21
N LEU A 157 -9.75 17.22 -29.00
CA LEU A 157 -9.81 15.81 -28.59
C LEU A 157 -8.42 15.24 -28.33
N LYS A 158 -7.40 15.62 -29.12
CA LYS A 158 -6.01 15.22 -28.84
C LYS A 158 -5.49 15.89 -27.57
N GLU A 159 -5.68 17.20 -27.41
CA GLU A 159 -5.25 17.94 -26.21
C GLU A 159 -5.93 17.40 -24.94
N LEU A 160 -7.20 16.98 -25.04
CA LEU A 160 -7.91 16.28 -23.97
C LEU A 160 -7.30 14.90 -23.64
N GLN A 161 -6.89 14.12 -24.65
CA GLN A 161 -6.23 12.83 -24.43
C GLN A 161 -4.83 13.02 -23.82
N ASP A 162 -4.01 13.92 -24.39
CA ASP A 162 -2.69 14.26 -23.85
C ASP A 162 -2.80 14.69 -22.37
N ALA A 163 -3.84 15.44 -22.01
CA ALA A 163 -4.12 15.83 -20.62
C ALA A 163 -4.61 14.68 -19.71
N GLN A 164 -5.37 13.72 -20.24
CA GLN A 164 -5.77 12.51 -19.50
C GLN A 164 -4.59 11.58 -19.22
N GLU A 165 -3.68 11.43 -20.19
CA GLU A 165 -2.44 10.66 -20.02
C GLU A 165 -1.51 11.33 -18.99
N ALA A 166 -1.39 12.67 -19.02
CA ALA A 166 -0.68 13.42 -17.98
C ALA A 166 -1.31 13.27 -16.59
N LEU A 167 -2.65 13.34 -16.47
CA LEU A 167 -3.36 13.12 -15.20
C LEU A 167 -3.07 11.73 -14.62
N LYS A 168 -3.06 10.70 -15.46
CA LYS A 168 -2.74 9.32 -15.07
C LYS A 168 -1.29 9.19 -14.56
N ALA A 169 -0.34 9.84 -15.23
CA ALA A 169 1.05 9.89 -14.77
C ALA A 169 1.19 10.60 -13.40
N PHE A 170 0.43 11.69 -13.16
CA PHE A 170 0.39 12.34 -11.84
C PHE A 170 -0.24 11.45 -10.76
N GLN A 171 -1.24 10.64 -11.08
CA GLN A 171 -1.82 9.66 -10.16
C GLN A 171 -0.79 8.60 -9.76
N GLU A 172 -0.09 8.01 -10.73
CA GLU A 172 0.97 7.00 -10.49
C GLU A 172 2.14 7.55 -9.63
N VAL A 173 2.53 8.81 -9.86
CA VAL A 173 3.52 9.52 -9.00
C VAL A 173 2.96 9.76 -7.60
N THR A 174 1.69 10.10 -7.46
CA THR A 174 1.05 10.35 -6.16
C THR A 174 0.96 9.08 -5.32
N GLU A 175 0.51 7.96 -5.90
CA GLU A 175 0.47 6.65 -5.25
C GLU A 175 1.88 6.21 -4.80
N ARG A 176 2.89 6.41 -5.65
CA ARG A 176 4.29 6.13 -5.31
C ARG A 176 4.81 7.00 -4.17
N ASN A 177 4.42 8.26 -4.10
CA ASN A 177 4.79 9.15 -3.00
C ASN A 177 4.13 8.72 -1.67
N CYS A 178 2.86 8.33 -1.68
CA CYS A 178 2.21 7.76 -0.49
C CYS A 178 2.91 6.49 0.00
N TRP A 179 3.33 5.60 -0.91
CA TRP A 179 4.12 4.41 -0.55
C TRP A 179 5.48 4.79 0.07
N LEU A 180 6.19 5.78 -0.49
CA LEU A 180 7.45 6.28 0.05
C LEU A 180 7.29 6.93 1.44
N GLU A 181 6.18 7.64 1.68
CA GLU A 181 5.88 8.17 3.01
C GLU A 181 5.60 7.07 4.03
N ASP A 182 4.86 6.02 3.67
CA ASP A 182 4.59 4.89 4.56
C ASP A 182 5.85 4.06 4.84
N GLU A 183 6.73 3.86 3.85
CA GLU A 183 8.03 3.22 4.08
C GLU A 183 8.93 4.09 4.97
N ARG A 184 8.91 5.42 4.79
CA ARG A 184 9.60 6.36 5.70
C ARG A 184 9.07 6.28 7.14
N LYS A 185 7.75 6.12 7.34
CA LYS A 185 7.14 5.92 8.68
C LYS A 185 7.62 4.61 9.32
N ARG A 186 7.76 3.52 8.54
CA ARG A 186 8.32 2.24 9.02
C ARG A 186 9.79 2.38 9.42
N LEU A 187 10.61 2.98 8.55
CA LEU A 187 12.04 3.17 8.81
C LEU A 187 12.30 4.06 10.03
N LEU A 188 11.49 5.10 10.24
CA LEU A 188 11.57 5.94 11.45
C LEU A 188 11.26 5.15 12.74
N ALA A 189 10.32 4.19 12.69
CA ALA A 189 10.03 3.31 13.82
C ALA A 189 11.20 2.34 14.12
N PHE A 190 11.89 1.84 13.08
CA PHE A 190 13.12 1.07 13.24
C PHE A 190 14.28 1.90 13.80
N GLU A 191 14.44 3.15 13.36
CA GLU A 191 15.47 4.08 13.86
C GLU A 191 15.27 4.37 15.36
N ILE A 192 14.04 4.64 15.79
CA ILE A 192 13.67 4.82 17.21
C ILE A 192 13.98 3.55 18.04
N GLU A 193 13.76 2.35 17.51
CA GLU A 193 14.10 1.13 18.24
C GLU A 193 15.61 0.84 18.23
N CYS A 194 16.34 1.20 17.18
CA CYS A 194 17.80 1.19 17.19
C CYS A 194 18.36 2.14 18.26
N ASP A 195 17.77 3.32 18.46
CA ASP A 195 18.15 4.23 19.55
C ASP A 195 17.85 3.67 20.93
N ARG A 196 16.69 3.02 21.12
CA ARG A 196 16.38 2.29 22.36
C ARG A 196 17.33 1.12 22.61
N MET A 197 17.78 0.42 21.57
CA MET A 197 18.80 -0.62 21.68
C MET A 197 20.17 -0.03 22.02
N ARG A 198 20.58 1.07 21.40
CA ARG A 198 21.81 1.81 21.75
C ARG A 198 21.80 2.27 23.21
N ALA A 199 20.70 2.87 23.67
CA ALA A 199 20.54 3.29 25.07
C ALA A 199 20.60 2.09 26.05
N ARG A 200 19.95 0.97 25.73
CA ARG A 200 20.02 -0.26 26.54
C ARG A 200 21.44 -0.85 26.60
N LEU A 201 22.19 -0.83 25.50
CA LEU A 201 23.58 -1.28 25.46
C LEU A 201 24.49 -0.42 26.34
N VAL A 202 24.33 0.91 26.32
CA VAL A 202 25.10 1.81 27.21
C VAL A 202 24.81 1.52 28.69
N LEU A 203 23.55 1.26 29.06
CA LEU A 203 23.18 0.90 30.43
C LEU A 203 23.82 -0.42 30.89
N GLU A 204 23.75 -1.48 30.08
CA GLU A 204 24.42 -2.74 30.42
C GLU A 204 25.96 -2.62 30.39
N GLU A 205 26.54 -1.76 29.54
CA GLU A 205 27.98 -1.45 29.58
C GLU A 205 28.38 -0.77 30.91
N THR A 206 27.60 0.20 31.40
CA THR A 206 27.83 0.80 32.73
C THR A 206 27.67 -0.21 33.86
N ARG A 207 26.69 -1.12 33.76
CA ARG A 207 26.47 -2.19 34.74
C ARG A 207 27.61 -3.21 34.77
N ILE A 208 28.16 -3.56 33.60
CA ILE A 208 29.34 -4.43 33.49
C ILE A 208 30.57 -3.77 34.12
N LYS A 209 30.75 -2.45 33.95
CA LYS A 209 31.82 -1.70 34.63
C LYS A 209 31.67 -1.76 36.15
N GLU A 210 30.49 -1.45 36.69
CA GLU A 210 30.22 -1.58 38.13
C GLU A 210 30.49 -3.00 38.67
N ILE A 211 30.12 -4.04 37.92
CA ILE A 211 30.34 -5.44 38.32
C ILE A 211 31.84 -5.76 38.32
N ASN A 212 32.59 -5.31 37.32
CA ASN A 212 34.03 -5.49 37.24
C ASN A 212 34.79 -4.74 38.34
N GLU A 213 34.35 -3.52 38.68
CA GLU A 213 34.89 -2.74 39.80
C GLU A 213 34.65 -3.45 41.14
N LYS A 214 33.41 -3.88 41.42
CA LYS A 214 33.06 -4.65 42.63
C LYS A 214 33.79 -6.00 42.69
N HIS A 215 34.03 -6.64 41.56
CA HIS A 215 34.84 -7.86 41.48
C HIS A 215 36.33 -7.58 41.79
N ALA A 216 36.90 -6.50 41.26
CA ALA A 216 38.26 -6.08 41.58
C ALA A 216 38.42 -5.73 43.07
N GLU A 217 37.46 -5.03 43.67
CA GLU A 217 37.42 -4.78 45.12
C GLU A 217 37.36 -6.07 45.94
N ALA A 218 36.48 -7.01 45.57
CA ALA A 218 36.38 -8.31 46.24
C ALA A 218 37.68 -9.14 46.11
N MET A 219 38.33 -9.11 44.95
CA MET A 219 39.63 -9.76 44.74
C MET A 219 40.74 -9.07 45.55
N LEU A 220 40.72 -7.75 45.71
CA LEU A 220 41.67 -7.04 46.59
C LEU A 220 41.43 -7.37 48.08
N GLN A 221 40.17 -7.50 48.51
CA GLN A 221 39.84 -7.95 49.87
C GLN A 221 40.32 -9.39 50.11
N LEU A 222 40.01 -10.32 49.19
CA LEU A 222 40.42 -11.73 49.30
C LEU A 222 41.95 -11.90 49.31
N ASN A 223 42.68 -11.10 48.54
CA ASN A 223 44.14 -11.09 48.58
C ASN A 223 44.71 -10.54 49.91
N ARG A 224 44.03 -9.60 50.57
CA ARG A 224 44.39 -9.12 51.91
C ARG A 224 44.14 -10.20 52.95
N THR A 225 42.94 -10.78 53.00
CA THR A 225 42.63 -11.85 53.97
C THR A 225 43.54 -13.07 53.79
N LEU A 226 43.92 -13.42 52.56
CA LEU A 226 44.90 -14.48 52.29
C LEU A 226 46.33 -14.11 52.72
N ALA A 227 46.70 -12.83 52.75
CA ALA A 227 47.96 -12.38 53.33
C ALA A 227 47.92 -12.41 54.87
N ASP A 228 46.79 -12.00 55.46
CA ASP A 228 46.55 -12.04 56.90
C ASP A 228 46.55 -13.49 57.42
N GLU A 229 45.90 -14.44 56.73
CA GLU A 229 45.95 -15.88 57.05
C GLU A 229 47.36 -16.44 56.95
N LYS A 230 48.17 -16.02 55.97
CA LYS A 230 49.59 -16.43 55.87
C LYS A 230 50.42 -15.87 57.02
N ALA A 231 50.19 -14.62 57.42
CA ALA A 231 50.85 -14.01 58.58
C ALA A 231 50.47 -14.74 59.88
N LEU A 232 49.17 -15.03 60.08
CA LEU A 232 48.68 -15.82 61.21
C LEU A 232 49.25 -17.23 61.22
N LYS A 233 49.35 -17.90 60.06
CA LYS A 233 49.98 -19.22 59.93
C LYS A 233 51.45 -19.19 60.33
N HIS A 234 52.21 -18.20 59.90
CA HIS A 234 53.62 -18.06 60.28
C HIS A 234 53.80 -17.69 61.76
N GLU A 235 52.89 -16.91 62.35
CA GLU A 235 52.91 -16.62 63.79
C GLU A 235 52.53 -17.87 64.62
N LEU A 236 51.58 -18.68 64.17
CA LEU A 236 51.27 -19.98 64.78
C LEU A 236 52.44 -20.98 64.65
N GLU A 237 53.14 -20.99 63.51
CA GLU A 237 54.38 -21.76 63.33
C GLU A 237 55.49 -21.26 64.27
N ARG A 238 55.63 -19.94 64.45
CA ARG A 238 56.58 -19.34 65.40
C ARG A 238 56.26 -19.75 66.83
N GLN A 239 55.00 -19.64 67.26
CA GLN A 239 54.53 -20.03 68.59
C GLN A 239 54.67 -21.54 68.83
N ALA A 240 54.37 -22.39 67.84
CA ALA A 240 54.56 -23.84 67.95
C ALA A 240 56.04 -24.20 68.15
N ASN A 241 56.96 -23.53 67.44
CA ASN A 241 58.40 -23.70 67.63
C ASN A 241 58.87 -23.19 69.01
N GLU A 242 58.33 -22.06 69.48
CA GLU A 242 58.62 -21.51 70.82
C GLU A 242 58.16 -22.47 71.93
N ILE A 243 56.94 -23.03 71.81
CA ILE A 243 56.43 -24.08 72.71
C ILE A 243 57.30 -25.34 72.65
N ALA A 244 57.79 -25.74 71.46
CA ALA A 244 58.67 -26.90 71.32
C ALA A 244 60.05 -26.69 71.97
N MET A 245 60.60 -25.47 71.94
CA MET A 245 61.80 -25.10 72.69
C MET A 245 61.54 -25.15 74.19
N LEU A 246 60.50 -24.45 74.68
CA LEU A 246 60.14 -24.42 76.11
C LEU A 246 59.85 -25.82 76.68
N ALA A 247 59.19 -26.69 75.92
CA ALA A 247 58.97 -28.09 76.30
C ALA A 247 60.26 -28.93 76.31
N THR A 248 61.31 -28.50 75.60
CA THR A 248 62.64 -29.13 75.62
C THR A 248 63.48 -28.61 76.79
N ASP A 249 63.43 -27.31 77.05
CA ASP A 249 64.04 -26.70 78.24
C ASP A 249 63.43 -27.27 79.53
N LEU A 250 62.10 -27.40 79.60
CA LEU A 250 61.40 -28.01 80.73
C LEU A 250 61.80 -29.48 80.93
N ARG A 251 61.94 -30.27 79.84
CA ARG A 251 62.48 -31.64 79.94
C ARG A 251 63.91 -31.65 80.48
N SER A 252 64.76 -30.72 80.04
CA SER A 252 66.13 -30.60 80.58
C SER A 252 66.16 -30.13 82.04
N ALA A 253 65.18 -29.35 82.49
CA ALA A 253 65.05 -28.91 83.88
C ALA A 253 64.61 -30.08 84.77
N ASN A 254 63.53 -30.77 84.39
CA ASN A 254 63.04 -31.96 85.08
C ASN A 254 64.11 -33.05 85.17
N GLN A 255 64.92 -33.24 84.13
CA GLN A 255 66.04 -34.19 84.18
C GLN A 255 67.12 -33.75 85.17
N ARG A 256 67.53 -32.47 85.18
CA ARG A 256 68.47 -31.92 86.18
C ARG A 256 67.92 -31.97 87.60
N GLU A 257 66.60 -31.90 87.79
CA GLU A 257 65.95 -32.08 89.09
C GLU A 257 65.92 -33.56 89.51
N ALA A 258 65.66 -34.49 88.59
CA ALA A 258 65.78 -35.92 88.84
C ALA A 258 67.22 -36.34 89.20
N GLU A 259 68.22 -35.80 88.50
CA GLU A 259 69.64 -36.01 88.79
C GLU A 259 70.01 -35.49 90.20
N LYS A 260 69.51 -34.30 90.59
CA LYS A 260 69.66 -33.78 91.96
C LYS A 260 68.92 -34.61 93.01
N ALA A 261 67.72 -35.09 92.70
CA ALA A 261 66.93 -35.93 93.60
C ALA A 261 67.63 -37.27 93.87
N GLU A 262 68.25 -37.87 92.85
CA GLU A 262 69.05 -39.08 93.00
C GLU A 262 70.36 -38.82 93.76
N GLN A 263 71.04 -37.70 93.51
CA GLN A 263 72.21 -37.28 94.33
C GLN A 263 71.82 -37.09 95.81
N LEU A 264 70.66 -36.48 96.09
CA LEU A 264 70.12 -36.36 97.45
C LEU A 264 69.74 -37.73 98.04
N ARG A 265 69.18 -38.65 97.25
CA ARG A 265 68.86 -40.02 97.67
C ARG A 265 70.12 -40.77 98.11
N ILE A 266 71.19 -40.68 97.31
CA ILE A 266 72.51 -41.26 97.61
C ILE A 266 73.10 -40.63 98.89
N ALA A 267 73.10 -39.30 99.00
CA ALA A 267 73.62 -38.61 100.18
C ALA A 267 72.85 -38.96 101.47
N VAL A 268 71.53 -39.17 101.38
CA VAL A 268 70.70 -39.65 102.50
C VAL A 268 71.01 -41.11 102.85
N GLU A 269 71.26 -41.98 101.87
CA GLU A 269 71.70 -43.35 102.13
C GLU A 269 73.10 -43.41 102.75
N GLU A 270 74.02 -42.53 102.37
CA GLU A 270 75.34 -42.40 103.01
C GLU A 270 75.22 -41.85 104.44
N ALA A 271 74.44 -40.79 104.67
CA ALA A 271 74.15 -40.28 106.01
C ALA A 271 73.57 -41.37 106.92
N ARG A 272 72.64 -42.18 106.41
CA ARG A 272 72.03 -43.32 107.13
C ARG A 272 73.01 -44.47 107.39
N ARG A 273 74.02 -44.67 106.53
CA ARG A 273 75.14 -45.59 106.81
C ARG A 273 75.99 -45.05 107.95
N PHE A 274 76.36 -43.76 107.95
CA PHE A 274 77.10 -43.14 109.04
C PHE A 274 76.33 -43.17 110.37
N GLU A 275 75.00 -43.01 110.34
CA GLU A 275 74.13 -43.15 111.51
C GLU A 275 74.19 -44.57 112.12
N MET A 276 74.03 -45.63 111.32
CA MET A 276 74.15 -47.01 111.80
C MET A 276 75.58 -47.37 112.23
N GLU A 277 76.61 -46.82 111.57
CA GLU A 277 78.01 -47.00 111.95
C GLU A 277 78.31 -46.32 113.30
N ALA A 278 77.72 -45.15 113.57
CA ALA A 278 77.78 -44.49 114.88
C ALA A 278 77.02 -45.27 115.97
N GLN A 279 75.85 -45.83 115.65
CA GLN A 279 75.09 -46.69 116.57
C GLN A 279 75.90 -47.92 116.99
N ARG A 280 76.54 -48.63 116.05
CA ARG A 280 77.45 -49.75 116.37
C ARG A 280 78.60 -49.33 117.29
N ARG A 281 79.19 -48.16 117.07
CA ARG A 281 80.26 -47.65 117.94
C ARG A 281 79.76 -47.32 119.35
N LEU A 282 78.52 -46.86 119.50
CA LEU A 282 77.88 -46.69 120.82
C LEU A 282 77.61 -48.05 121.48
N GLU A 283 77.21 -49.08 120.74
CA GLU A 283 77.05 -50.45 121.25
C GLU A 283 78.39 -51.09 121.67
N ASP A 284 79.48 -50.83 120.92
CA ASP A 284 80.84 -51.27 121.28
C ASP A 284 81.36 -50.52 122.51
N ILE A 285 81.13 -49.20 122.61
CA ILE A 285 81.46 -48.39 123.80
C ILE A 285 80.72 -48.93 125.03
N ALA A 286 79.41 -49.16 124.93
CA ALA A 286 78.62 -49.72 126.05
C ALA A 286 79.12 -51.12 126.47
N ARG A 287 79.64 -51.93 125.53
CA ARG A 287 80.28 -53.22 125.84
C ARG A 287 81.59 -53.03 126.61
N LEU A 288 82.44 -52.10 126.17
CA LEU A 288 83.71 -51.77 126.84
C LEU A 288 83.49 -51.10 128.23
N GLU A 289 82.43 -50.31 128.39
CA GLU A 289 82.02 -49.77 129.69
C GLU A 289 81.55 -50.89 130.64
N ALA A 290 80.82 -51.89 130.14
CA ALA A 290 80.45 -53.07 130.93
C ALA A 290 81.67 -53.92 131.34
N GLU A 291 82.67 -54.07 130.46
CA GLU A 291 83.93 -54.74 130.81
C GLU A 291 84.76 -53.93 131.83
N ASN A 292 84.85 -52.60 131.69
CA ASN A 292 85.49 -51.73 132.68
C ASN A 292 84.77 -51.77 134.04
N ALA A 293 83.44 -51.85 134.06
CA ALA A 293 82.66 -52.01 135.28
C ALA A 293 82.89 -53.39 135.94
N LYS A 294 83.19 -54.44 135.15
CA LYS A 294 83.59 -55.76 135.65
C LYS A 294 85.00 -55.73 136.26
N ILE A 295 85.97 -55.15 135.55
CA ILE A 295 87.35 -54.98 136.04
C ILE A 295 87.39 -54.15 137.34
N THR A 296 86.58 -53.09 137.42
CA THR A 296 86.43 -52.27 138.64
C THR A 296 85.96 -53.12 139.82
N LYS A 297 84.96 -53.99 139.63
CA LYS A 297 84.47 -54.89 140.70
C LYS A 297 85.48 -55.97 141.10
N GLU A 298 86.29 -56.45 140.16
CA GLU A 298 87.37 -57.40 140.45
C GLU A 298 88.49 -56.72 141.26
N LEU A 299 88.81 -55.45 140.98
CA LEU A 299 89.71 -54.61 141.78
C LEU A 299 89.15 -54.26 143.17
N GLU A 300 87.85 -54.00 143.31
CA GLU A 300 87.19 -53.83 144.61
C GLU A 300 87.26 -55.10 145.46
N CYS A 301 87.07 -56.28 144.87
CA CYS A 301 87.24 -57.57 145.56
C CYS A 301 88.68 -57.80 146.05
N TYR A 302 89.68 -57.50 145.22
CA TYR A 302 91.09 -57.55 145.63
C TYR A 302 91.40 -56.56 146.76
N SER A 303 90.85 -55.34 146.67
CA SER A 303 91.03 -54.29 147.67
C SER A 303 90.41 -54.67 149.02
N ARG A 304 89.17 -55.18 149.02
CA ARG A 304 88.43 -55.56 150.24
C ARG A 304 89.19 -56.63 151.03
N LYS A 305 89.67 -57.66 150.34
CA LYS A 305 90.45 -58.74 150.96
C LYS A 305 91.75 -58.24 151.61
N HIS A 306 92.43 -57.28 150.98
CA HIS A 306 93.66 -56.69 151.50
C HIS A 306 93.44 -55.80 152.75
N PHE A 307 92.23 -55.24 152.92
CA PHE A 307 91.84 -54.50 154.11
C PHE A 307 91.36 -55.40 155.26
N GLU A 308 90.76 -56.55 154.96
CA GLU A 308 90.35 -57.55 155.96
C GLU A 308 91.59 -58.09 156.71
N ASP A 309 92.63 -58.53 156.00
CA ASP A 309 93.91 -58.98 156.58
C ASP A 309 94.61 -57.91 157.45
N LEU A 310 94.37 -56.62 157.18
CA LEU A 310 94.91 -55.49 157.95
C LEU A 310 94.06 -55.09 159.17
N THR A 311 92.79 -55.51 159.20
CA THR A 311 91.85 -55.12 160.26
C THR A 311 91.88 -56.09 161.44
N GLU A 312 92.11 -57.39 161.21
CA GLU A 312 92.22 -58.37 162.30
C GLU A 312 93.39 -58.06 163.25
N SER A 313 94.50 -57.50 162.74
CA SER A 313 95.66 -57.10 163.55
C SER A 313 95.43 -55.88 164.46
N LEU A 314 94.29 -55.18 164.34
CA LEU A 314 94.01 -53.93 165.07
C LEU A 314 92.68 -53.95 165.84
N ALA A 315 91.73 -54.79 165.42
CA ALA A 315 90.43 -54.97 166.10
C ALA A 315 90.52 -55.65 167.47
N GLU A 316 91.62 -56.33 167.80
CA GLU A 316 91.76 -57.08 169.07
C GLU A 316 91.92 -56.17 170.31
N LYS A 317 92.08 -54.84 170.16
CA LYS A 317 92.51 -53.97 171.27
C LYS A 317 91.44 -53.10 171.98
N GLN A 318 90.28 -52.77 171.38
CA GLN A 318 89.16 -52.13 172.11
C GLN A 318 87.78 -52.18 171.38
N LYS A 319 86.77 -52.85 171.96
CA LYS A 319 85.48 -53.23 171.32
C LYS A 319 84.21 -52.85 172.14
N LEU A 320 83.42 -51.79 171.80
CA LEU A 320 82.10 -51.36 172.43
C LEU A 320 81.14 -50.32 171.57
N LYS A 321 79.89 -50.62 170.94
CA LYS A 321 78.50 -49.83 170.79
C LYS A 321 77.68 -49.17 169.47
N VAL A 322 76.37 -49.54 169.07
CA VAL A 322 75.03 -48.79 168.55
C VAL A 322 74.41 -48.54 167.03
N GLU A 323 73.04 -48.27 166.76
CA GLU A 323 72.04 -48.35 165.51
C GLU A 323 70.95 -47.14 165.15
N LEU A 324 69.81 -46.91 164.31
CA LEU A 324 68.73 -47.40 163.22
C LEU A 324 67.71 -46.21 162.61
N ASP A 325 66.56 -46.04 161.76
CA ASP A 325 65.50 -46.54 160.67
C ASP A 325 64.41 -45.38 160.10
N ALA A 326 63.27 -45.21 159.25
CA ALA A 326 62.27 -45.67 158.07
C ALA A 326 61.07 -44.56 157.64
N ALA A 327 59.95 -44.42 156.76
CA ALA A 327 59.12 -44.75 155.43
C ALA A 327 57.68 -43.88 155.20
N ALA A 328 56.59 -43.75 154.27
CA ALA A 328 55.95 -43.83 152.81
C ALA A 328 54.35 -43.31 152.65
N GLU A 329 53.34 -43.12 151.64
CA GLU A 329 52.94 -42.79 150.12
C GLU A 329 51.33 -42.58 149.61
N TYR A 330 50.88 -42.01 148.37
CA TYR A 330 49.61 -42.17 147.36
C TYR A 330 48.19 -41.31 147.08
N SER A 331 47.49 -41.18 145.82
CA SER A 331 45.95 -40.94 145.36
C SER A 331 45.33 -39.97 144.12
N SER A 332 44.07 -40.10 143.41
CA SER A 332 43.23 -39.12 142.41
C SER A 332 41.86 -39.50 141.50
N ARG A 333 40.91 -38.60 140.86
CA ARG A 333 40.00 -38.66 139.50
C ARG A 333 38.41 -38.13 139.16
N LEU A 334 38.00 -37.45 137.96
CA LEU A 334 36.72 -37.39 136.94
C LEU A 334 35.28 -36.53 136.87
N SER A 335 34.64 -36.00 135.68
CA SER A 335 33.10 -35.73 135.25
C SER A 335 32.49 -34.76 134.05
N MET A 336 31.22 -34.97 133.49
CA MET A 336 29.98 -34.15 132.94
C MET A 336 29.65 -33.37 131.54
N GLU A 337 28.34 -32.96 131.28
CA GLU A 337 27.61 -32.44 130.02
C GLU A 337 26.77 -31.07 130.10
N LEU A 338 25.94 -30.69 129.06
CA LEU A 338 24.88 -29.60 128.86
C LEU A 338 25.28 -28.25 128.15
N GLU A 339 24.45 -27.32 127.59
CA GLU A 339 23.12 -27.23 126.87
C GLU A 339 22.82 -25.73 126.44
N LEU A 340 21.76 -25.44 125.62
CA LEU A 340 20.89 -24.21 125.56
C LEU A 340 20.94 -23.08 124.45
N MET A 341 19.73 -22.74 123.95
CA MET A 341 19.15 -21.42 123.51
C MET A 341 19.53 -20.72 122.16
N LYS A 342 18.70 -19.85 121.50
CA LYS A 342 17.23 -19.84 121.18
C LYS A 342 16.78 -18.60 120.33
N GLU A 343 15.71 -18.77 119.52
CA GLU A 343 14.72 -17.74 119.02
C GLU A 343 15.22 -16.55 118.13
N SER A 344 14.41 -15.79 117.36
CA SER A 344 12.96 -15.42 117.43
C SER A 344 12.27 -15.27 116.03
N SER A 345 11.01 -14.79 115.97
CA SER A 345 10.03 -15.02 114.86
C SER A 345 9.14 -13.80 114.48
N LEU A 346 8.09 -14.03 113.65
CA LEU A 346 7.15 -13.13 112.91
C LEU A 346 7.61 -12.80 111.46
N ARG A 347 6.74 -12.61 110.44
CA ARG A 347 5.25 -12.55 110.37
C ARG A 347 4.68 -13.04 109.00
N GLN A 348 3.44 -12.66 108.66
CA GLN A 348 2.59 -13.08 107.52
C GLN A 348 1.88 -11.82 106.93
N LYS A 349 1.48 -11.74 105.63
CA LYS A 349 0.21 -12.23 104.99
C LYS A 349 -1.07 -11.78 105.76
N GLU A 350 -2.17 -11.29 105.16
CA GLU A 350 -2.66 -11.20 103.76
C GLU A 350 -3.80 -10.12 103.63
N GLU A 351 -4.43 -9.93 102.44
CA GLU A 351 -5.70 -9.15 102.17
C GLU A 351 -5.69 -7.59 102.23
N LEU A 352 -6.52 -6.77 101.52
CA LEU A 352 -7.43 -6.91 100.35
C LEU A 352 -7.85 -5.52 99.77
N ARG A 353 -7.86 -5.28 98.43
CA ARG A 353 -8.94 -4.58 97.64
C ARG A 353 -8.58 -4.15 96.18
N ASN A 354 -9.43 -4.61 95.26
CA ASN A 354 -9.87 -4.19 93.90
C ASN A 354 -9.53 -2.77 93.40
N SER A 355 -9.26 -2.41 92.11
CA SER A 355 -9.45 -2.96 90.74
C SER A 355 -10.58 -2.33 89.88
N ARG A 356 -10.20 -1.56 88.82
CA ARG A 356 -10.94 -1.01 87.63
C ARG A 356 -9.98 -0.03 86.90
N GLU A 357 -10.03 0.31 85.61
CA GLU A 357 -10.77 -0.05 84.37
C GLU A 357 -9.72 -0.16 83.22
N GLU A 358 -9.73 -1.14 82.31
CA GLU A 358 -10.42 -1.21 80.99
C GLU A 358 -10.08 -0.07 79.99
N THR A 359 -9.69 -0.20 78.70
CA THR A 359 -9.13 -1.23 77.75
C THR A 359 -9.83 -1.16 76.36
N THR A 360 -9.10 -0.66 75.34
CA THR A 360 -9.18 -0.89 73.86
C THR A 360 -10.51 -0.91 73.05
N ALA A 361 -10.61 0.06 72.12
CA ALA A 361 -10.66 -0.09 70.64
C ALA A 361 -11.69 -0.99 69.88
N LEU A 362 -12.37 -0.33 68.93
CA LEU A 362 -12.80 -0.78 67.58
C LEU A 362 -13.80 -1.95 67.40
N SER A 363 -14.85 -1.71 66.58
CA SER A 363 -14.95 -2.23 65.19
C SER A 363 -16.41 -2.49 64.72
N ASN A 364 -16.90 -1.70 63.74
CA ASN A 364 -17.83 -2.13 62.66
C ASN A 364 -19.26 -2.67 63.03
N LYS A 365 -20.31 -2.63 62.17
CA LYS A 365 -20.58 -1.91 60.89
C LYS A 365 -22.03 -2.21 60.42
N VAL A 366 -22.68 -1.21 59.78
CA VAL A 366 -23.78 -1.34 58.79
C VAL A 366 -25.21 -1.70 59.25
N GLN A 367 -26.18 -0.94 58.70
CA GLN A 367 -27.61 -1.24 58.44
C GLN A 367 -28.54 -1.56 59.64
N GLU A 368 -29.81 -1.14 59.63
CA GLU A 368 -30.56 -0.19 58.78
C GLU A 368 -31.83 0.22 59.54
N LEU A 369 -32.34 1.45 59.29
CA LEU A 369 -33.76 1.78 59.03
C LEU A 369 -34.26 3.09 59.65
N MET A 370 -35.10 3.76 58.85
CA MET A 370 -36.14 4.74 59.20
C MET A 370 -35.71 6.11 59.80
N ARG A 371 -36.06 7.30 59.27
CA ARG A 371 -36.45 7.88 57.94
C ARG A 371 -37.36 9.11 58.19
N GLN A 372 -37.33 10.10 57.28
CA GLN A 372 -38.25 11.27 57.20
C GLN A 372 -37.98 12.36 58.28
N ALA A 373 -38.19 13.66 58.04
CA ALA A 373 -38.97 14.34 56.98
C ALA A 373 -38.39 15.71 56.55
N ASP A 374 -38.91 16.25 55.44
CA ASP A 374 -38.50 17.52 54.79
C ASP A 374 -39.70 18.47 54.53
N ILE A 375 -39.44 19.78 54.71
CA ILE A 375 -39.84 20.97 53.91
C ILE A 375 -41.30 21.12 53.38
N ASN A 376 -41.88 22.32 53.62
CA ASN A 376 -43.23 22.76 53.18
C ASN A 376 -43.22 23.72 51.95
N LYS A 377 -44.36 23.84 51.25
CA LYS A 377 -44.77 25.03 50.44
C LYS A 377 -46.30 25.09 50.21
N LEU A 378 -46.81 26.21 49.67
CA LEU A 378 -48.23 26.66 49.75
C LEU A 378 -48.95 26.80 48.40
N GLU A 379 -50.28 26.80 48.46
CA GLU A 379 -51.26 27.17 47.41
C GLU A 379 -52.09 28.40 47.85
N ALA A 380 -52.64 29.21 46.92
CA ALA A 380 -53.86 30.02 47.14
C ALA A 380 -54.38 30.76 45.86
N THR A 381 -55.68 31.12 45.91
CA THR A 381 -56.42 32.15 45.13
C THR A 381 -56.72 31.95 43.63
N LEU A 382 -57.96 31.55 43.30
CA LEU A 382 -58.64 31.85 42.03
C LEU A 382 -60.18 31.65 42.13
N GLU A 383 -60.94 32.61 42.68
CA GLU A 383 -62.42 32.58 42.67
C GLU A 383 -63.03 33.99 42.90
N ALA A 384 -63.56 34.63 41.84
CA ALA A 384 -64.41 35.83 41.92
C ALA A 384 -65.06 36.17 40.55
N LEU A 385 -66.18 36.90 40.58
CA LEU A 385 -66.81 37.61 39.45
C LEU A 385 -67.42 36.74 38.33
N ARG A 386 -68.43 35.95 38.68
CA ARG A 386 -69.53 35.55 37.76
C ARG A 386 -70.89 35.63 38.45
N GLN A 387 -71.67 36.69 38.18
CA GLN A 387 -73.15 36.68 38.08
C GLN A 387 -73.71 38.08 37.73
N GLU A 388 -75.05 38.15 37.60
CA GLU A 388 -75.89 39.35 37.40
C GLU A 388 -75.78 40.10 36.05
N LEU A 389 -76.65 39.73 35.09
CA LEU A 389 -77.57 40.71 34.45
C LEU A 389 -78.72 40.00 33.70
N MET A 390 -79.97 40.15 34.15
CA MET A 390 -81.15 39.62 33.42
C MET A 390 -82.40 40.52 33.50
N HIS A 391 -82.67 41.19 32.36
CA HIS A 391 -83.98 41.39 31.72
C HIS A 391 -85.21 41.92 32.51
N LYS A 392 -85.88 42.93 31.92
CA LYS A 392 -87.33 43.13 32.04
C LYS A 392 -87.94 43.82 30.81
N ASN A 393 -89.14 43.36 30.44
CA ASN A 393 -90.27 43.93 29.68
C ASN A 393 -89.99 44.98 28.56
N SER A 394 -90.44 44.87 27.31
CA SER A 394 -91.69 44.35 26.68
C SER A 394 -92.92 45.31 26.71
N ASN A 395 -93.10 46.12 25.66
CA ASN A 395 -94.46 46.49 25.19
C ASN A 395 -94.58 47.04 23.73
N GLU A 396 -93.67 46.71 22.81
CA GLU A 396 -93.68 47.19 21.41
C GLU A 396 -94.65 46.42 20.47
N LYS A 397 -95.65 45.74 21.04
CA LYS A 397 -96.23 44.52 20.46
C LYS A 397 -97.17 44.73 19.25
N GLU A 398 -97.70 45.93 19.07
CA GLU A 398 -98.73 46.21 18.05
C GLU A 398 -98.15 46.77 16.74
N VAL A 399 -97.15 47.66 16.80
CA VAL A 399 -96.41 48.12 15.60
C VAL A 399 -95.68 46.95 14.94
N LEU A 400 -95.09 46.06 15.76
CA LEU A 400 -94.46 44.81 15.34
C LEU A 400 -95.37 43.95 14.45
N SER A 401 -96.69 43.99 14.62
CA SER A 401 -97.60 43.09 13.91
C SER A 401 -97.83 43.47 12.43
N ARG A 402 -97.59 44.73 12.04
CA ARG A 402 -97.60 45.14 10.62
C ARG A 402 -96.23 45.01 9.97
N MET A 403 -95.15 45.34 10.70
CA MET A 403 -93.80 45.05 10.23
C MET A 403 -93.60 43.55 10.00
N LYS A 404 -94.11 42.68 10.88
CA LYS A 404 -93.97 41.22 10.78
C LYS A 404 -94.38 40.62 9.44
N LEU A 405 -95.39 41.14 8.75
CA LEU A 405 -95.86 40.50 7.52
C LEU A 405 -94.93 40.80 6.33
N GLN A 406 -94.44 42.03 6.24
CA GLN A 406 -93.37 42.40 5.28
C GLN A 406 -92.01 41.82 5.68
N LEU A 407 -91.75 41.70 6.99
CA LEU A 407 -90.57 41.02 7.51
C LEU A 407 -90.61 39.53 7.19
N GLN A 408 -91.77 38.86 7.25
CA GLN A 408 -91.91 37.43 6.98
C GLN A 408 -91.66 37.08 5.50
N GLU A 409 -92.10 37.92 4.56
CA GLU A 409 -91.76 37.75 3.14
C GLU A 409 -90.26 38.00 2.88
N ALA A 410 -89.69 39.03 3.52
CA ALA A 410 -88.26 39.31 3.46
C ALA A 410 -87.43 38.20 4.14
N GLU A 411 -87.91 37.62 5.24
CA GLU A 411 -87.30 36.53 5.99
C GLU A 411 -87.32 35.24 5.18
N GLN A 412 -88.42 34.86 4.52
CA GLN A 412 -88.42 33.69 3.64
C GLN A 412 -87.43 33.83 2.47
N GLN A 413 -87.33 35.02 1.85
CA GLN A 413 -86.30 35.28 0.83
C GLN A 413 -84.89 35.31 1.41
N HIS A 414 -84.70 35.87 2.61
CA HIS A 414 -83.42 35.92 3.30
C HIS A 414 -82.96 34.53 3.78
N GLU A 415 -83.85 33.69 4.29
CA GLU A 415 -83.61 32.30 4.67
C GLU A 415 -83.27 31.45 3.45
N GLY A 416 -84.00 31.60 2.33
CA GLY A 416 -83.63 30.97 1.07
C GLY A 416 -82.22 31.37 0.60
N ALA A 417 -81.89 32.66 0.66
CA ALA A 417 -80.55 33.16 0.35
C ALA A 417 -79.48 32.67 1.35
N VAL A 418 -79.80 32.56 2.65
CA VAL A 418 -78.88 32.08 3.70
C VAL A 418 -78.67 30.59 3.62
N ALA A 419 -79.71 29.79 3.33
CA ALA A 419 -79.60 28.36 3.07
C ALA A 419 -78.70 28.11 1.86
N LYS A 420 -78.90 28.84 0.76
CA LYS A 420 -78.05 28.76 -0.45
C LYS A 420 -76.62 29.23 -0.17
N LYS A 421 -76.42 30.30 0.60
CA LYS A 421 -75.10 30.79 1.06
C LYS A 421 -74.40 29.81 2.00
N LYS A 422 -75.15 29.07 2.83
CA LYS A 422 -74.65 28.02 3.72
C LYS A 422 -74.25 26.78 2.93
N GLN A 423 -75.08 26.34 1.98
CA GLN A 423 -74.77 25.25 1.04
C GLN A 423 -73.51 25.55 0.22
N LEU A 424 -73.40 26.76 -0.36
CA LEU A 424 -72.21 27.20 -1.10
C LEU A 424 -70.96 27.29 -0.19
N ARG A 425 -71.11 27.68 1.09
CA ARG A 425 -70.01 27.63 2.06
C ARG A 425 -69.58 26.20 2.39
N THR A 426 -70.51 25.25 2.54
CA THR A 426 -70.19 23.83 2.74
C THR A 426 -69.44 23.29 1.53
N GLN A 427 -69.97 23.48 0.31
CA GLN A 427 -69.33 23.06 -0.94
C GLN A 427 -67.94 23.70 -1.13
N LEU A 428 -67.76 24.97 -0.77
CA LEU A 428 -66.46 25.64 -0.82
C LEU A 428 -65.47 25.06 0.20
N MET A 429 -65.91 24.72 1.42
CA MET A 429 -65.05 24.04 2.40
C MET A 429 -64.70 22.60 1.96
N GLU A 430 -65.63 21.88 1.35
CA GLU A 430 -65.40 20.53 0.81
C GLU A 430 -64.43 20.55 -0.37
N ALA A 431 -64.61 21.48 -1.33
CA ALA A 431 -63.65 21.71 -2.41
C ALA A 431 -62.27 22.15 -1.88
N THR A 432 -62.22 23.01 -0.86
CA THR A 432 -60.97 23.42 -0.21
C THR A 432 -60.27 22.24 0.46
N ARG A 433 -61.01 21.36 1.15
CA ARG A 433 -60.48 20.12 1.75
C ARG A 433 -59.98 19.15 0.69
N ALA A 434 -60.71 18.98 -0.42
CA ALA A 434 -60.29 18.16 -1.54
C ALA A 434 -58.98 18.67 -2.16
N LEU A 435 -58.85 19.99 -2.36
CA LEU A 435 -57.63 20.62 -2.86
C LEU A 435 -56.43 20.42 -1.91
N HIS A 436 -56.63 20.54 -0.60
CA HIS A 436 -55.58 20.22 0.38
C HIS A 436 -55.20 18.74 0.33
N LEU A 437 -56.16 17.82 0.26
CA LEU A 437 -55.89 16.38 0.11
C LEU A 437 -55.11 16.05 -1.18
N THR A 438 -55.45 16.67 -2.32
CA THR A 438 -54.66 16.49 -3.55
C THR A 438 -53.26 17.07 -3.46
N ARG A 439 -53.07 18.18 -2.72
CA ARG A 439 -51.76 18.77 -2.47
C ARG A 439 -50.90 17.88 -1.57
N ASP A 440 -51.46 17.43 -0.45
CA ASP A 440 -50.87 16.46 0.47
C ASP A 440 -50.41 15.18 -0.24
N LEU A 441 -51.22 14.68 -1.19
CA LEU A 441 -50.90 13.51 -2.00
C LEU A 441 -49.80 13.80 -3.02
N ALA A 442 -49.81 14.97 -3.67
CA ALA A 442 -48.74 15.38 -4.59
C ALA A 442 -47.38 15.54 -3.88
N GLU A 443 -47.36 16.20 -2.71
CA GLU A 443 -46.14 16.35 -1.90
C GLU A 443 -45.63 14.98 -1.39
N LYS A 444 -46.53 14.05 -1.05
CA LYS A 444 -46.17 12.65 -0.73
C LYS A 444 -45.65 11.87 -1.93
N CYS A 445 -46.23 12.05 -3.12
CA CYS A 445 -45.73 11.41 -4.36
C CYS A 445 -44.33 11.90 -4.71
N ALA A 446 -44.08 13.21 -4.72
CA ALA A 446 -42.75 13.77 -4.92
C ALA A 446 -41.73 13.26 -3.88
N THR A 447 -42.14 13.10 -2.62
CA THR A 447 -41.31 12.52 -1.53
C THR A 447 -41.04 11.02 -1.71
N LEU A 448 -41.89 10.30 -2.43
CA LEU A 448 -41.68 8.89 -2.78
C LEU A 448 -40.82 8.75 -4.05
N GLU A 449 -40.95 9.65 -5.02
CA GLU A 449 -40.12 9.71 -6.21
C GLU A 449 -38.66 10.04 -5.87
N THR A 450 -38.40 11.00 -4.98
CA THR A 450 -37.02 11.28 -4.51
C THR A 450 -36.43 10.09 -3.78
N LYS A 451 -37.17 9.44 -2.87
CA LYS A 451 -36.72 8.23 -2.17
C LYS A 451 -36.49 7.03 -3.09
N LEU A 452 -37.30 6.89 -4.15
CA LEU A 452 -37.10 5.87 -5.18
C LEU A 452 -35.81 6.14 -5.97
N GLU A 453 -35.53 7.40 -6.29
CA GLU A 453 -34.30 7.79 -6.99
C GLU A 453 -33.05 7.66 -6.11
N GLU A 454 -33.16 7.97 -4.82
CA GLU A 454 -32.13 7.66 -3.81
C GLU A 454 -31.88 6.15 -3.72
N MET A 455 -32.93 5.33 -3.65
CA MET A 455 -32.82 3.86 -3.62
C MET A 455 -32.12 3.30 -4.87
N LYS A 456 -32.42 3.83 -6.08
CA LYS A 456 -31.68 3.47 -7.31
C LYS A 456 -30.20 3.81 -7.18
N ARG A 457 -29.87 5.05 -6.78
CA ARG A 457 -28.47 5.49 -6.60
C ARG A 457 -27.72 4.63 -5.59
N TYR A 458 -28.35 4.25 -4.48
CA TYR A 458 -27.77 3.30 -3.53
C TYR A 458 -27.54 1.92 -4.16
N HIS A 459 -28.51 1.40 -4.93
CA HIS A 459 -28.35 0.13 -5.64
C HIS A 459 -27.22 0.17 -6.67
N ASP A 460 -27.11 1.23 -7.46
CA ASP A 460 -26.04 1.44 -8.45
C ASP A 460 -24.67 1.56 -7.78
N ILE A 461 -24.57 2.27 -6.65
CA ILE A 461 -23.36 2.36 -5.83
C ILE A 461 -22.97 0.99 -5.27
N GLU A 462 -23.92 0.19 -4.79
CA GLU A 462 -23.62 -1.18 -4.36
C GLU A 462 -23.25 -2.11 -5.51
N ALA A 463 -23.87 -1.99 -6.68
CA ALA A 463 -23.53 -2.76 -7.87
C ALA A 463 -22.10 -2.44 -8.33
N ALA A 464 -21.73 -1.15 -8.35
CA ALA A 464 -20.38 -0.69 -8.66
C ALA A 464 -19.34 -1.15 -7.61
N LYS A 465 -19.70 -1.19 -6.31
CA LYS A 465 -18.87 -1.81 -5.26
C LYS A 465 -18.68 -3.30 -5.55
N ARG A 466 -19.76 -4.07 -5.70
CA ARG A 466 -19.71 -5.52 -6.02
C ARG A 466 -18.89 -5.81 -7.28
N GLN A 467 -18.95 -4.97 -8.31
CA GLN A 467 -18.08 -5.11 -9.50
C GLN A 467 -16.61 -4.87 -9.17
N ARG A 468 -16.29 -3.81 -8.42
CA ARG A 468 -14.92 -3.50 -7.96
C ARG A 468 -14.34 -4.63 -7.10
N ASP A 469 -15.12 -5.13 -6.14
CA ASP A 469 -14.72 -6.22 -5.24
C ASP A 469 -14.44 -7.51 -6.04
N ASN A 470 -15.25 -7.81 -7.06
CA ASN A 470 -15.01 -8.93 -7.98
C ASN A 470 -13.75 -8.75 -8.86
N LEU A 471 -13.41 -7.52 -9.26
CA LEU A 471 -12.17 -7.23 -9.99
C LEU A 471 -10.95 -7.37 -9.07
N GLU A 472 -11.04 -6.89 -7.83
CA GLU A 472 -9.97 -7.01 -6.83
C GLU A 472 -9.72 -8.48 -6.43
N VAL A 473 -10.77 -9.28 -6.24
CA VAL A 473 -10.63 -10.74 -6.02
C VAL A 473 -9.95 -11.43 -7.21
N ARG A 474 -10.26 -11.03 -8.46
CA ARG A 474 -9.58 -11.57 -9.66
C ARG A 474 -8.11 -11.15 -9.72
N ARG A 475 -7.80 -9.90 -9.37
CA ARG A 475 -6.42 -9.39 -9.25
C ARG A 475 -5.64 -10.21 -8.23
N GLN A 476 -6.17 -10.39 -7.02
CA GLN A 476 -5.54 -11.19 -5.96
C GLN A 476 -5.36 -12.66 -6.37
N GLN A 477 -6.31 -13.25 -7.11
CA GLN A 477 -6.14 -14.59 -7.69
C GLN A 477 -5.00 -14.65 -8.72
N GLN A 478 -4.82 -13.62 -9.56
CA GLN A 478 -3.73 -13.52 -10.52
C GLN A 478 -2.36 -13.28 -9.84
N GLU A 479 -2.32 -12.46 -8.79
CA GLU A 479 -1.13 -12.24 -7.96
C GLU A 479 -0.74 -13.55 -7.24
N LEU A 480 -1.69 -14.25 -6.61
CA LEU A 480 -1.48 -15.58 -6.01
C LEU A 480 -1.00 -16.62 -7.03
N ALA A 481 -1.55 -16.63 -8.25
CA ALA A 481 -1.07 -17.51 -9.32
C ALA A 481 0.37 -17.17 -9.76
N SER A 482 0.74 -15.90 -9.74
CA SER A 482 2.10 -15.42 -10.05
C SER A 482 3.09 -15.81 -8.94
N CYS A 483 2.71 -15.63 -7.67
CA CYS A 483 3.49 -16.08 -6.51
C CYS A 483 3.69 -17.61 -6.50
N ARG A 484 2.68 -18.40 -6.90
CA ARG A 484 2.82 -19.86 -7.07
C ARG A 484 3.84 -20.23 -8.15
N LYS A 485 3.85 -19.54 -9.30
CA LYS A 485 4.87 -19.75 -10.35
C LYS A 485 6.26 -19.37 -9.87
N LEU A 486 6.41 -18.24 -9.17
CA LEU A 486 7.69 -17.80 -8.61
C LEU A 486 8.22 -18.81 -7.58
N LEU A 487 7.36 -19.31 -6.69
CA LEU A 487 7.72 -20.32 -5.69
C LEU A 487 8.14 -21.66 -6.33
N GLN A 488 7.47 -22.09 -7.42
CA GLN A 488 7.88 -23.26 -8.21
C GLN A 488 9.25 -23.03 -8.88
N SER A 489 9.50 -21.84 -9.42
CA SER A 489 10.79 -21.46 -10.01
C SER A 489 11.92 -21.47 -8.96
N LEU A 490 11.66 -20.91 -7.77
CA LEU A 490 12.63 -20.89 -6.67
C LEU A 490 12.94 -22.32 -6.16
N GLN A 491 11.93 -23.18 -6.06
CA GLN A 491 12.10 -24.59 -5.73
C GLN A 491 12.90 -25.37 -6.78
N LEU A 492 12.82 -24.99 -8.07
CA LEU A 492 13.65 -25.56 -9.12
C LEU A 492 15.12 -25.12 -8.93
N THR A 493 15.36 -23.81 -8.83
CA THR A 493 16.72 -23.27 -8.65
C THR A 493 17.38 -23.73 -7.34
N GLN A 494 16.60 -23.98 -6.29
CA GLN A 494 17.11 -24.59 -5.06
C GLN A 494 17.64 -26.01 -5.31
N ARG A 495 16.89 -26.84 -6.04
CA ARG A 495 17.33 -28.21 -6.38
C ARG A 495 18.56 -28.21 -7.28
N GLU A 496 18.63 -27.30 -8.24
CA GLU A 496 19.80 -27.11 -9.12
C GLU A 496 21.04 -26.70 -8.31
N LEU A 497 20.88 -25.80 -7.34
CA LEU A 497 21.95 -25.41 -6.41
C LEU A 497 22.34 -26.58 -5.48
N GLU A 498 21.39 -27.32 -4.90
CA GLU A 498 21.68 -28.50 -4.08
C GLU A 498 22.43 -29.59 -4.87
N GLU A 499 22.07 -29.82 -6.14
CA GLU A 499 22.78 -30.76 -7.01
C GLU A 499 24.19 -30.25 -7.38
N CYS A 500 24.34 -28.94 -7.62
CA CYS A 500 25.63 -28.30 -7.85
C CYS A 500 26.57 -28.42 -6.64
N CYS A 501 26.05 -28.17 -5.42
CA CYS A 501 26.80 -28.38 -4.18
C CYS A 501 27.22 -29.84 -4.02
N ARG A 502 26.30 -30.81 -4.18
CA ARG A 502 26.64 -32.25 -4.10
C ARG A 502 27.72 -32.67 -5.12
N LYS A 503 27.71 -32.08 -6.32
CA LYS A 503 28.77 -32.28 -7.34
C LYS A 503 30.11 -31.70 -6.86
N LYS A 504 30.12 -30.50 -6.30
CA LYS A 504 31.32 -29.85 -5.76
C LYS A 504 31.87 -30.54 -4.51
N ASP A 505 31.02 -31.08 -3.64
CA ASP A 505 31.43 -31.92 -2.51
C ASP A 505 32.06 -33.23 -3.00
N ALA A 506 31.49 -33.88 -4.02
CA ALA A 506 32.06 -35.07 -4.64
C ALA A 506 33.42 -34.80 -5.31
N GLU A 507 33.56 -33.67 -6.03
CA GLU A 507 34.86 -33.19 -6.55
C GLU A 507 35.87 -32.94 -5.42
N LEU A 508 35.46 -32.29 -4.33
CA LEU A 508 36.33 -32.03 -3.17
C LEU A 508 36.82 -33.33 -2.51
N ILE A 509 35.93 -34.31 -2.35
CA ILE A 509 36.27 -35.64 -1.82
C ILE A 509 37.24 -36.37 -2.75
N ALA A 510 37.02 -36.32 -4.07
CA ALA A 510 37.94 -36.91 -5.05
C ALA A 510 39.32 -36.25 -5.01
N CYS A 511 39.39 -34.91 -4.94
CA CYS A 511 40.64 -34.17 -4.81
C CYS A 511 41.38 -34.47 -3.50
N LYS A 512 40.67 -34.62 -2.37
CA LYS A 512 41.28 -35.05 -1.10
C LYS A 512 41.85 -36.47 -1.20
N ALA A 513 41.08 -37.43 -1.69
CA ALA A 513 41.55 -38.81 -1.87
C ALA A 513 42.73 -38.91 -2.85
N GLN A 514 42.81 -38.03 -3.85
CA GLN A 514 43.97 -37.92 -4.75
C GLN A 514 45.19 -37.34 -4.03
N ALA A 515 45.03 -36.25 -3.28
CA ALA A 515 46.12 -35.66 -2.51
C ALA A 515 46.66 -36.61 -1.42
N GLU A 516 45.79 -37.40 -0.79
CA GLU A 516 46.16 -38.46 0.17
C GLU A 516 46.98 -39.56 -0.52
N ARG A 517 46.58 -40.05 -1.70
CA ARG A 517 47.36 -41.03 -2.49
C ARG A 517 48.74 -40.50 -2.83
N GLU A 518 48.83 -39.28 -3.35
CA GLU A 518 50.12 -38.68 -3.68
C GLU A 518 50.99 -38.41 -2.44
N SER A 519 50.37 -38.17 -1.27
CA SER A 519 51.09 -38.05 0.01
C SER A 519 51.68 -39.39 0.44
N ILE A 520 50.90 -40.48 0.30
CA ILE A 520 51.36 -41.85 0.57
C ILE A 520 52.47 -42.24 -0.41
N GLU A 521 52.31 -41.97 -1.71
CA GLU A 521 53.32 -42.25 -2.74
C GLU A 521 54.64 -41.48 -2.46
N ARG A 522 54.55 -40.20 -2.10
CA ARG A 522 55.72 -39.42 -1.64
C ARG A 522 56.39 -40.09 -0.43
N ALA A 523 55.63 -40.41 0.62
CA ALA A 523 56.16 -41.06 1.81
C ALA A 523 56.78 -42.45 1.53
N GLU A 524 56.21 -43.24 0.61
CA GLU A 524 56.78 -44.51 0.17
C GLU A 524 58.09 -44.34 -0.61
N THR A 525 58.18 -43.33 -1.50
CA THR A 525 59.43 -43.01 -2.21
C THR A 525 60.52 -42.47 -1.27
N GLU A 526 60.15 -41.64 -0.29
CA GLU A 526 61.05 -41.16 0.76
C GLU A 526 61.54 -42.32 1.65
N ALA A 527 60.66 -43.25 2.03
CA ALA A 527 61.03 -44.44 2.80
C ALA A 527 61.85 -45.46 1.98
N ALA A 528 61.70 -45.51 0.65
CA ALA A 528 62.56 -46.30 -0.23
C ALA A 528 63.95 -45.66 -0.37
N TRP A 529 64.02 -44.34 -0.52
CA TRP A 529 65.27 -43.58 -0.58
C TRP A 529 66.04 -43.63 0.75
N ALA A 530 65.35 -43.51 1.89
CA ALA A 530 65.93 -43.65 3.22
C ALA A 530 66.57 -45.02 3.43
N ARG A 531 65.88 -46.12 3.06
CA ARG A 531 66.45 -47.48 3.06
C ARG A 531 67.67 -47.61 2.15
N THR A 532 67.64 -46.95 0.97
CA THR A 532 68.79 -46.94 0.04
C THR A 532 70.01 -46.26 0.67
N ILE A 533 69.82 -45.16 1.41
CA ILE A 533 70.90 -44.50 2.15
C ILE A 533 71.36 -45.35 3.34
N GLU A 534 70.46 -45.98 4.09
CA GLU A 534 70.81 -46.88 5.19
C GLU A 534 71.67 -48.05 4.70
N GLU A 535 71.32 -48.67 3.57
CA GLU A 535 72.14 -49.70 2.91
C GLU A 535 73.52 -49.16 2.48
N GLN A 536 73.60 -47.97 1.90
CA GLN A 536 74.89 -47.36 1.51
C GLN A 536 75.77 -47.03 2.73
N VAL A 537 75.18 -46.50 3.81
CA VAL A 537 75.87 -46.24 5.07
C VAL A 537 76.36 -47.56 5.67
N GLN A 538 75.51 -48.60 5.71
CA GLN A 538 75.88 -49.90 6.27
C GLN A 538 76.96 -50.62 5.43
N GLN A 539 76.96 -50.44 4.10
CA GLN A 539 78.05 -50.89 3.23
C GLN A 539 79.36 -50.15 3.55
N ARG A 540 79.32 -48.81 3.67
CA ARG A 540 80.50 -47.99 4.04
C ARG A 540 81.04 -48.34 5.43
N VAL A 541 80.17 -48.56 6.42
CA VAL A 541 80.52 -49.05 7.75
C VAL A 541 81.17 -50.43 7.67
N SER A 542 80.59 -51.39 6.93
CA SER A 542 81.17 -52.73 6.76
C SER A 542 82.55 -52.70 6.10
N VAL A 543 82.77 -51.81 5.13
CA VAL A 543 84.10 -51.56 4.55
C VAL A 543 85.04 -51.02 5.62
N LEU A 544 84.67 -49.97 6.34
CA LEU A 544 85.49 -49.38 7.40
C LEU A 544 85.82 -50.38 8.53
N GLU A 545 84.89 -51.24 8.93
CA GLU A 545 85.11 -52.29 9.93
C GLU A 545 86.10 -53.35 9.43
N LYS A 546 85.99 -53.82 8.18
CA LYS A 546 86.97 -54.72 7.55
C LYS A 546 88.35 -54.08 7.51
N ASP A 547 88.42 -52.82 7.11
CA ASP A 547 89.63 -52.01 7.02
C ASP A 547 90.25 -51.72 8.41
N PHE A 548 89.42 -51.70 9.47
CA PHE A 548 89.88 -51.57 10.85
C PHE A 548 90.39 -52.91 11.40
N ALA A 549 89.69 -54.02 11.14
CA ALA A 549 90.13 -55.37 11.48
C ALA A 549 91.47 -55.70 10.80
N LEU A 550 91.65 -55.33 9.53
CA LEU A 550 92.88 -55.52 8.77
C LEU A 550 94.04 -54.69 9.36
N ARG A 551 93.77 -53.46 9.82
CA ARG A 551 94.73 -52.63 10.55
C ARG A 551 95.09 -53.22 11.92
N ILE A 552 94.12 -53.72 12.69
CA ILE A 552 94.38 -54.37 13.98
C ILE A 552 95.23 -55.64 13.79
N ALA A 553 94.93 -56.47 12.79
CA ALA A 553 95.74 -57.64 12.44
C ALA A 553 97.18 -57.25 12.09
N LYS A 554 97.36 -56.16 11.32
CA LYS A 554 98.68 -55.63 10.94
C LYS A 554 99.48 -55.09 12.15
N TYR A 555 98.81 -54.46 13.12
CA TYR A 555 99.44 -54.08 14.40
C TYR A 555 99.79 -55.31 15.25
N ALA A 556 98.92 -56.32 15.32
CA ALA A 556 99.18 -57.56 16.06
C ALA A 556 100.43 -58.31 15.53
N THR A 557 100.66 -58.32 14.22
CA THR A 557 101.90 -58.87 13.63
C THR A 557 103.15 -58.05 13.97
N LEU A 558 103.04 -56.73 14.18
CA LEU A 558 104.19 -55.92 14.60
C LEU A 558 104.58 -56.20 16.06
N THR A 559 103.62 -56.48 16.94
CA THR A 559 103.90 -56.82 18.35
C THR A 559 104.73 -58.10 18.51
N VAL A 560 104.63 -59.05 17.57
CA VAL A 560 105.34 -60.34 17.60
C VAL A 560 106.83 -60.21 17.26
N LEU A 561 107.26 -59.13 16.60
CA LEU A 561 108.66 -58.89 16.24
C LEU A 561 109.44 -58.05 17.27
N GLY A 562 108.79 -57.60 18.36
CA GLY A 562 109.42 -56.81 19.43
C GLY A 562 109.97 -57.62 20.62
N SER A 563 109.81 -58.94 20.64
CA SER A 563 109.96 -59.75 21.86
C SER A 563 111.37 -60.28 22.13
N LYS A 564 112.34 -59.38 22.38
CA LYS A 564 113.62 -59.72 23.03
C LYS A 564 114.05 -58.68 24.08
N ASN A 565 113.34 -58.67 25.22
CA ASN A 565 113.90 -58.63 26.58
C ASN A 565 112.79 -58.41 27.64
N GLY A 566 112.77 -59.27 28.66
CA GLY A 566 112.29 -58.92 30.01
C GLY A 566 110.79 -58.79 30.28
N ILE A 567 110.26 -59.77 31.03
CA ILE A 567 109.16 -59.64 32.02
C ILE A 567 107.73 -59.53 31.45
N MET A 568 106.77 -60.10 32.17
CA MET A 568 105.38 -60.32 31.76
C MET A 568 104.46 -59.14 32.10
N ASN A 569 103.52 -58.81 31.20
CA ASN A 569 102.12 -58.55 31.56
C ASN A 569 101.21 -58.39 30.31
N VAL A 570 100.97 -59.49 29.59
CA VAL A 570 99.98 -59.53 28.49
C VAL A 570 98.57 -59.72 29.09
N GLY A 571 97.98 -58.65 29.62
CA GLY A 571 96.76 -58.76 30.43
C GLY A 571 95.72 -57.63 30.37
N VAL A 572 95.92 -56.56 29.56
CA VAL A 572 95.01 -55.38 29.55
C VAL A 572 94.58 -54.91 28.15
N PHE A 573 95.34 -55.23 27.10
CA PHE A 573 95.25 -54.48 25.83
C PHE A 573 94.12 -54.88 24.84
N CYS A 574 93.40 -55.99 25.07
CA CYS A 574 92.47 -56.54 24.06
C CYS A 574 90.98 -56.20 24.24
N VAL A 575 90.55 -55.55 25.33
CA VAL A 575 89.12 -55.33 25.63
C VAL A 575 88.66 -53.87 25.46
N LEU A 576 89.57 -52.88 25.60
CA LEU A 576 89.22 -51.45 25.60
C LEU A 576 89.33 -50.75 24.23
N ALA A 577 89.87 -51.41 23.19
CA ALA A 577 90.00 -50.81 21.87
C ALA A 577 88.64 -50.54 21.18
N PRO A 578 87.67 -51.48 21.10
CA PRO A 578 86.45 -51.27 20.32
C PRO A 578 85.57 -50.13 20.86
N LEU A 579 85.49 -49.99 22.20
CA LEU A 579 84.59 -49.03 22.85
C LEU A 579 85.03 -47.57 22.71
N ARG A 580 86.33 -47.28 22.76
CA ARG A 580 86.84 -45.92 22.48
C ARG A 580 86.74 -45.54 21.00
N ILE A 581 86.72 -46.51 20.09
CA ILE A 581 86.62 -46.25 18.64
C ILE A 581 85.16 -45.99 18.24
N ARG A 582 84.18 -46.74 18.77
CA ARG A 582 82.75 -46.44 18.54
C ARG A 582 82.40 -45.00 18.91
N LYS A 583 82.94 -44.48 20.03
CA LYS A 583 82.74 -43.07 20.41
C LYS A 583 83.41 -42.09 19.44
N LYS A 584 84.65 -42.35 19.00
CA LYS A 584 85.37 -41.49 18.04
C LYS A 584 84.90 -41.56 16.58
N VAL A 585 84.10 -42.56 16.20
CA VAL A 585 83.41 -42.59 14.89
C VAL A 585 82.16 -41.71 14.95
N ALA A 586 81.42 -41.71 16.06
CA ALA A 586 80.31 -40.78 16.28
C ALA A 586 80.75 -39.31 16.40
N GLU A 587 81.96 -39.05 16.88
CA GLU A 587 82.55 -37.70 17.01
C GLU A 587 83.27 -37.19 15.74
N ARG A 588 83.12 -37.84 14.58
CA ARG A 588 83.83 -37.47 13.33
C ARG A 588 82.93 -36.70 12.36
N ALA A 589 83.46 -35.58 11.84
CA ALA A 589 82.70 -34.55 11.12
C ALA A 589 81.99 -34.98 9.81
N GLU A 590 82.19 -36.21 9.34
CA GLU A 590 81.50 -36.76 8.17
C GLU A 590 79.97 -36.85 8.38
N TYR A 591 79.49 -36.99 9.62
CA TYR A 591 78.04 -37.02 9.90
C TYR A 591 77.38 -35.64 9.80
N ASN A 592 78.06 -34.59 10.27
CA ASN A 592 77.56 -33.21 10.14
C ASN A 592 77.59 -32.75 8.67
N HIS A 593 78.66 -33.06 7.92
CA HIS A 593 78.75 -32.67 6.51
C HIS A 593 77.64 -33.31 5.65
N LEU A 594 77.20 -34.52 6.00
CA LEU A 594 76.04 -35.18 5.39
C LEU A 594 74.72 -34.52 5.79
N LEU A 595 74.59 -34.08 7.04
CA LEU A 595 73.40 -33.36 7.53
C LEU A 595 73.28 -31.97 6.88
N ASP A 596 74.39 -31.26 6.73
CA ASP A 596 74.47 -29.95 6.08
C ASP A 596 74.20 -30.04 4.57
N GLU A 597 74.68 -31.08 3.87
CA GLU A 597 74.32 -31.34 2.46
C GLU A 597 72.82 -31.64 2.30
N LEU A 598 72.20 -32.38 3.23
CA LEU A 598 70.77 -32.67 3.20
C LEU A 598 69.89 -31.44 3.50
N LEU A 599 70.36 -30.54 4.36
CA LEU A 599 69.71 -29.23 4.59
C LEU A 599 69.88 -28.31 3.38
N ALA A 600 71.08 -28.24 2.79
CA ALA A 600 71.37 -27.45 1.59
C ALA A 600 70.61 -27.95 0.34
N ALA A 601 70.26 -29.24 0.28
CA ALA A 601 69.44 -29.82 -0.78
C ALA A 601 67.95 -29.36 -0.76
N GLY A 602 67.51 -28.60 0.25
CA GLY A 602 66.23 -27.88 0.24
C GLY A 602 64.98 -28.76 0.41
N LYS A 603 65.10 -29.96 0.99
CA LYS A 603 64.01 -30.96 1.06
C LYS A 603 63.19 -31.02 2.35
N PHE A 604 63.32 -30.04 3.26
CA PHE A 604 62.54 -29.98 4.51
C PHE A 604 61.84 -28.62 4.72
N PRO A 605 60.62 -28.42 4.17
CA PRO A 605 59.85 -27.19 4.34
C PRO A 605 59.01 -27.15 5.64
N LEU A 606 59.37 -27.91 6.68
CA LEU A 606 58.45 -28.24 7.79
C LEU A 606 59.08 -28.29 9.20
N CYS A 607 60.03 -27.40 9.50
CA CYS A 607 60.53 -27.16 10.86
C CYS A 607 60.34 -25.73 11.39
N ALA A 608 59.65 -24.85 10.66
CA ALA A 608 59.42 -23.45 11.03
C ALA A 608 58.31 -23.23 12.10
N ALA A 609 57.67 -24.29 12.60
CA ALA A 609 56.43 -24.21 13.39
C ALA A 609 56.57 -24.62 14.87
N LEU A 610 57.78 -24.95 15.35
CA LEU A 610 58.03 -25.43 16.73
C LEU A 610 59.01 -24.53 17.52
N ALA A 611 58.98 -23.23 17.26
CA ALA A 611 59.80 -22.22 17.94
C ALA A 611 58.99 -21.25 18.84
N VAL A 612 57.74 -21.61 19.18
CA VAL A 612 56.85 -20.80 20.06
C VAL A 612 56.04 -21.71 21.01
N VAL A 613 56.75 -22.42 21.90
CA VAL A 613 56.29 -22.88 23.23
C VAL A 613 57.49 -22.80 24.17
#